data_AF-A0A4R3ADX0-F1
#
_entry.id   AF-A0A4R3ADX0-F1
#
_cell.length_a   1.000
_cell.length_b   1.000
_cell.length_c   1.000
_cell.angle_alpha   90.00
_cell.angle_beta   90.00
_cell.angle_gamma   90.00
#
_symmetry.space_group_name_H-M   'P 1'
#
loop_
_entity.id
_entity.type
_entity.pdbx_description
1 polymer ?
#
loop_
_entity_poly.entity_id
_entity_poly.type
_entity_poly.pdbx_seq_one_letter_code
_entity_poly.pdbx_strand_id
1 'polypeptide(L)'
;MQYEVKPLLSDIPYEYLLKETIARFPADPTSPQVLSNIYEFVCLASPHLKEQQVQQENIPPYVDIEWICSVLDISRSTFYESVNRILLFPVVKVGRRPYFLKSEVAALFERTKGMGPHILGKLASKARKNLID
;
A
#
# COMPACT_ATOMS: atom_id res chain seq x y z
N MET A 1 -51.91 12.30 46.23
CA MET A 1 -51.16 11.87 45.05
C MET A 1 -50.01 11.02 45.55
N GLN A 2 -49.97 9.72 45.22
CA GLN A 2 -48.85 8.85 45.59
C GLN A 2 -47.76 9.02 44.53
N TYR A 3 -46.55 9.39 44.94
CA TYR A 3 -45.41 9.49 44.06
C TYR A 3 -44.77 8.11 43.96
N GLU A 4 -44.81 7.48 42.79
CA GLU A 4 -44.03 6.27 42.51
C GLU A 4 -42.55 6.64 42.52
N VAL A 5 -41.83 6.20 43.55
CA VAL A 5 -40.38 6.31 43.64
C VAL A 5 -39.81 5.35 42.60
N LYS A 6 -39.32 5.88 41.48
CA LYS A 6 -38.61 5.07 40.49
C LYS A 6 -37.29 4.61 41.10
N PRO A 7 -36.94 3.32 41.00
CA PRO A 7 -35.68 2.80 41.54
C PRO A 7 -34.50 3.51 40.86
N LEU A 8 -33.42 3.73 41.62
CA LEU A 8 -32.18 4.26 41.05
C LEU A 8 -31.59 3.19 40.13
N LEU A 9 -30.84 3.63 39.11
CA LEU A 9 -30.19 2.73 38.15
C LEU A 9 -29.24 1.72 38.84
N SER A 10 -28.68 2.11 40.00
CA SER A 10 -27.84 1.27 40.86
C SER A 10 -28.58 0.11 41.51
N ASP A 11 -29.90 0.21 41.64
CA ASP A 11 -30.72 -0.75 42.37
C ASP A 11 -31.29 -1.84 41.44
N ILE A 12 -31.08 -1.67 40.13
CA ILE A 12 -31.53 -2.60 39.11
C ILE A 12 -30.41 -3.62 38.86
N PRO A 13 -30.68 -4.94 39.04
CA PRO A 13 -29.69 -5.98 38.73
C PRO A 13 -29.16 -5.85 37.30
N TYR A 14 -27.84 -5.94 37.16
CA TYR A 14 -27.18 -5.75 35.85
C TYR A 14 -27.69 -6.76 34.80
N GLU A 15 -28.08 -7.97 35.22
CA GLU A 15 -28.63 -9.00 34.34
C GLU A 15 -29.94 -8.55 33.70
N TYR A 16 -30.77 -7.83 34.45
CA TYR A 16 -32.04 -7.30 33.96
C TYR A 16 -31.81 -6.18 32.94
N LEU A 17 -30.84 -5.29 33.23
CA LEU A 17 -30.44 -4.23 32.30
C LEU A 17 -29.88 -4.82 30.99
N LEU A 18 -29.01 -5.82 31.08
CA LEU A 18 -28.46 -6.50 29.90
C LEU A 18 -29.56 -7.17 29.07
N LYS A 19 -30.49 -7.88 29.72
CA LYS A 19 -31.59 -8.54 29.04
C LYS A 19 -32.53 -7.56 28.33
N GLU A 20 -32.85 -6.44 28.98
CA GLU A 20 -33.62 -5.34 28.37
C GLU A 20 -32.88 -4.69 27.21
N THR A 21 -31.57 -4.45 27.33
CA THR A 21 -30.79 -3.91 26.21
C THR A 21 -30.77 -4.87 25.03
N ILE A 22 -30.51 -6.16 25.25
CA ILE A 22 -30.52 -7.19 24.20
C ILE A 22 -31.92 -7.31 23.57
N ALA A 23 -33.00 -7.20 24.34
CA ALA A 23 -34.36 -7.23 23.83
C ALA A 23 -34.72 -5.99 22.98
N ARG A 24 -34.11 -4.83 23.27
CA ARG A 24 -34.31 -3.58 22.51
C ARG A 24 -33.43 -3.49 21.27
N PHE A 25 -32.33 -4.24 21.22
CA PHE A 25 -31.54 -4.37 20.00
C PHE A 25 -32.28 -5.32 19.03
N PRO A 26 -32.69 -4.84 17.84
CA PRO A 26 -33.32 -5.71 16.85
C PRO A 26 -32.35 -6.84 16.48
N ALA A 27 -32.82 -8.08 16.54
CA ALA A 27 -32.05 -9.26 16.10
C ALA A 27 -31.71 -9.23 14.59
N ASP A 28 -32.27 -8.27 13.84
CA ASP A 28 -32.00 -8.05 12.43
C ASP A 28 -30.95 -6.95 12.23
N PRO A 29 -29.69 -7.30 11.91
CA PRO A 29 -28.61 -6.34 11.68
C PRO A 29 -28.83 -5.46 10.44
N THR A 30 -29.82 -5.79 9.61
CA THR A 30 -30.21 -5.06 8.40
C THR A 30 -31.41 -4.14 8.59
N SER A 31 -31.96 -4.08 9.81
CA SER A 31 -33.06 -3.15 10.14
C SER A 31 -32.65 -1.70 9.86
N PRO A 32 -33.50 -0.90 9.19
CA PRO A 32 -33.19 0.50 8.85
C PRO A 32 -32.78 1.35 10.06
N GLN A 33 -33.36 1.05 11.23
CA GLN A 33 -33.06 1.74 12.49
C GLN A 33 -31.66 1.39 13.03
N VAL A 34 -31.22 0.14 12.86
CA VAL A 34 -29.88 -0.28 13.26
C VAL A 34 -28.83 0.37 12.37
N LEU A 35 -29.11 0.42 11.06
CA LEU A 35 -28.24 1.10 10.09
C LEU A 35 -28.12 2.60 10.36
N SER A 36 -29.23 3.28 10.73
CA SER A 36 -29.17 4.69 11.11
C SER A 36 -28.33 4.92 12.36
N ASN A 37 -28.48 4.06 13.37
CA ASN A 37 -27.71 4.18 14.61
C ASN A 37 -26.22 3.88 14.40
N ILE A 38 -25.89 2.90 13.56
CA ILE A 38 -24.50 2.60 13.17
C ILE A 38 -23.91 3.79 12.41
N TYR A 39 -24.66 4.36 11.48
CA TYR A 39 -24.21 5.53 10.71
C TYR A 39 -23.97 6.74 11.61
N GLU A 40 -24.90 7.04 12.53
CA GLU A 40 -24.76 8.12 13.51
C GLU A 40 -23.54 7.90 14.40
N PHE A 41 -23.33 6.67 14.89
CA PHE A 41 -22.14 6.31 15.65
C PHE A 41 -20.86 6.52 14.87
N VAL A 42 -20.81 6.08 13.60
CA VAL A 42 -19.64 6.28 12.72
C VAL A 42 -19.39 7.78 12.47
N CYS A 43 -20.42 8.58 12.24
CA CYS A 43 -20.28 10.03 12.05
C CYS A 43 -19.75 10.73 13.30
N LEU A 44 -20.20 10.34 14.50
CA LEU A 44 -19.74 10.90 15.77
C LEU A 44 -18.35 10.41 16.16
N ALA A 45 -18.00 9.17 15.84
CA ALA A 45 -16.70 8.59 16.17
C ALA A 45 -15.60 8.99 15.17
N SER A 46 -15.94 9.15 13.88
CA SER A 46 -14.98 9.44 12.80
C SER A 46 -13.99 10.59 13.08
N PRO A 47 -14.40 11.75 13.63
CA PRO A 47 -13.47 12.84 13.95
C PRO A 47 -12.50 12.53 15.12
N HIS A 48 -12.83 11.54 15.94
CA HIS A 48 -12.08 11.16 17.15
C HIS A 48 -11.29 9.87 16.97
N LEU A 49 -11.62 9.08 15.96
CA LEU A 49 -10.74 8.06 15.43
C LEU A 49 -9.57 8.80 14.79
N LYS A 50 -8.46 8.90 15.54
CA LYS A 50 -7.16 9.13 14.92
C LYS A 50 -7.02 8.02 13.90
N GLU A 51 -7.27 8.32 12.63
CA GLU A 51 -6.79 7.50 11.54
C GLU A 51 -5.30 7.33 11.80
N GLN A 52 -4.88 6.19 12.37
CA GLN A 52 -3.64 5.62 11.91
C GLN A 52 -3.91 5.39 10.44
N GLN A 53 -3.62 6.40 9.63
CA GLN A 53 -3.38 6.24 8.22
C GLN A 53 -2.45 5.04 8.19
N VAL A 54 -2.98 3.89 7.79
CA VAL A 54 -2.17 2.78 7.37
C VAL A 54 -1.30 3.45 6.33
N GLN A 55 -0.05 3.70 6.69
CA GLN A 55 0.94 4.20 5.74
C GLN A 55 0.81 3.20 4.61
N GLN A 56 0.24 3.64 3.48
CA GLN A 56 0.22 2.83 2.28
C GLN A 56 1.64 2.33 2.20
N GLU A 57 1.84 1.01 2.33
CA GLU A 57 3.15 0.43 2.13
C GLU A 57 3.60 1.04 0.82
N ASN A 58 4.62 1.91 0.88
CA ASN A 58 5.11 2.64 -0.27
C ASN A 58 5.86 1.60 -1.08
N ILE A 59 5.11 0.69 -1.72
CA ILE A 59 5.65 -0.34 -2.59
C ILE A 59 6.42 0.45 -3.63
N PRO A 60 7.75 0.30 -3.68
CA PRO A 60 8.56 1.10 -4.58
C PRO A 60 8.06 0.87 -6.00
N PRO A 61 7.87 1.93 -6.80
CA PRO A 61 7.33 1.79 -8.14
C PRO A 61 8.25 0.90 -8.98
N TYR A 62 7.67 -0.18 -9.52
CA TYR A 62 8.35 -1.09 -10.42
C TYR A 62 8.11 -0.71 -11.88
N VAL A 63 9.09 -0.98 -12.72
CA VAL A 63 9.04 -0.69 -14.17
C VAL A 63 9.46 -1.90 -14.98
N ASP A 64 8.92 -2.00 -16.19
CA ASP A 64 9.24 -3.07 -17.14
C ASP A 64 10.38 -2.67 -18.08
N ILE A 65 10.82 -3.63 -18.89
CA ILE A 65 11.92 -3.43 -19.84
C ILE A 65 11.57 -2.36 -20.89
N GLU A 66 10.31 -2.28 -21.30
CA GLU A 66 9.89 -1.34 -22.36
C GLU A 66 10.01 0.10 -21.88
N TRP A 67 9.57 0.37 -20.65
CA TRP A 67 9.76 1.65 -19.99
C TRP A 67 11.24 1.99 -19.78
N ILE A 68 12.07 1.01 -19.41
CA ILE A 68 13.52 1.25 -19.26
C ILE A 68 14.16 1.61 -20.60
N CYS A 69 13.80 0.91 -21.68
CA CYS A 69 14.33 1.18 -23.01
C CYS A 69 13.95 2.57 -23.49
N SER A 70 12.73 3.03 -23.21
CA SER A 70 12.28 4.37 -23.61
C SER A 70 12.97 5.48 -22.80
N VAL A 71 13.15 5.28 -21.49
CA VAL A 71 13.79 6.29 -20.63
C VAL A 71 15.29 6.41 -20.90
N LEU A 72 15.97 5.29 -21.11
CA LEU A 72 17.41 5.29 -21.41
C LEU A 72 17.72 5.55 -22.89
N ASP A 73 16.70 5.66 -23.74
CA ASP A 73 16.81 5.80 -25.20
C ASP A 73 17.72 4.72 -25.83
N ILE A 74 17.43 3.45 -25.52
CA ILE A 74 18.21 2.29 -26.00
C ILE A 74 17.34 1.22 -26.64
N SER A 75 17.97 0.43 -27.51
CA SER A 75 17.33 -0.77 -28.04
C SER A 75 17.22 -1.89 -27.00
N ARG A 76 16.26 -2.80 -27.17
CA ARG A 76 16.15 -4.02 -26.35
C ARG A 76 17.43 -4.87 -26.40
N SER A 77 18.10 -4.93 -27.54
CA SER A 77 19.36 -5.66 -27.70
C SER A 77 20.44 -5.08 -26.78
N THR A 78 20.60 -3.76 -26.80
CA THR A 78 21.53 -3.03 -25.93
C THR A 78 21.20 -3.24 -24.45
N PHE A 79 19.90 -3.26 -24.10
CA PHE A 79 19.46 -3.55 -22.73
C PHE A 79 19.91 -4.95 -22.27
N TYR A 80 19.67 -6.00 -23.04
CA TYR A 80 20.06 -7.36 -22.65
C TYR A 80 21.57 -7.57 -22.62
N GLU A 81 22.32 -6.88 -23.49
CA GLU A 81 23.76 -7.01 -23.58
C GLU A 81 24.51 -6.25 -22.48
N SER A 82 24.09 -5.01 -22.20
CA SER A 82 24.85 -4.08 -21.35
C SER A 82 24.18 -3.75 -20.03
N VAL A 83 22.85 -3.90 -19.90
CA VAL A 83 22.12 -3.41 -18.73
C VAL A 83 21.61 -4.55 -17.85
N ASN A 84 20.91 -5.51 -18.44
CA ASN A 84 20.27 -6.60 -17.72
C ASN A 84 21.27 -7.47 -16.95
N ARG A 85 21.07 -7.60 -15.64
CA ARG A 85 21.93 -8.36 -14.71
C ARG A 85 23.39 -7.89 -14.67
N ILE A 86 23.65 -6.65 -15.09
CA ILE A 86 24.98 -6.04 -15.06
C ILE A 86 24.89 -4.68 -14.39
N LEU A 87 24.06 -3.78 -14.95
CA LEU A 87 23.84 -2.43 -14.44
C LEU A 87 22.52 -2.31 -13.68
N LEU A 88 21.53 -3.12 -14.06
CA LEU A 88 20.24 -3.23 -13.37
C LEU A 88 19.93 -4.69 -13.06
N PHE A 89 19.37 -4.94 -11.88
CA PHE A 89 19.01 -6.28 -11.42
C PHE A 89 17.49 -6.38 -11.23
N PRO A 90 16.86 -7.45 -11.75
CA PRO A 90 15.42 -7.61 -11.63
C PRO A 90 15.04 -7.90 -10.18
N VAL A 91 14.09 -7.15 -9.63
CA VAL A 91 13.67 -7.24 -8.23
C VAL A 91 12.49 -8.18 -8.07
N VAL A 92 11.55 -8.15 -9.02
CA VAL A 92 10.38 -9.02 -9.03
C VAL A 92 10.12 -9.55 -10.43
N LYS A 93 9.43 -10.69 -10.52
CA LYS A 93 8.99 -11.28 -11.80
C LYS A 93 7.49 -11.54 -11.73
N VAL A 94 6.77 -11.11 -12.77
CA VAL A 94 5.37 -11.50 -12.97
C VAL A 94 5.35 -12.42 -14.18
N GLY A 95 5.12 -13.71 -13.92
CA GLY A 95 5.34 -14.77 -14.91
C GLY A 95 6.81 -14.83 -15.35
N ARG A 96 7.06 -14.70 -16.66
CA ARG A 96 8.43 -14.65 -17.23
C ARG A 96 8.97 -13.23 -17.40
N ARG A 97 8.19 -12.19 -17.08
CA ARG A 97 8.57 -10.79 -17.28
C ARG A 97 9.29 -10.26 -16.04
N PRO A 98 10.56 -9.84 -16.15
CA PRO A 98 11.27 -9.20 -15.05
C PRO A 98 10.85 -7.74 -14.90
N TYR A 99 10.81 -7.28 -13.66
CA TYR A 99 10.54 -5.89 -13.26
C TYR A 99 11.69 -5.36 -12.43
N PHE A 100 11.92 -4.06 -12.54
CA PHE A 100 13.06 -3.35 -11.94
C PHE A 100 12.58 -2.19 -11.10
N LEU A 101 13.40 -1.75 -10.14
CA LEU A 101 13.10 -0.58 -9.33
C LEU A 101 13.24 0.70 -10.15
N LYS A 102 12.21 1.54 -10.15
CA LYS A 102 12.25 2.84 -10.85
C LYS A 102 13.39 3.74 -10.34
N SER A 103 13.71 3.67 -9.05
CA SER A 103 14.79 4.43 -8.42
C SER A 103 16.17 4.06 -8.98
N GLU A 104 16.43 2.78 -9.22
CA GLU A 104 17.70 2.31 -9.80
C GLU A 104 17.83 2.74 -11.26
N VAL A 105 16.72 2.68 -12.02
CA VAL A 105 16.68 3.14 -13.41
C VAL A 105 16.94 4.65 -13.48
N ALA A 106 16.33 5.43 -12.58
CA ALA A 106 16.57 6.87 -12.48
C ALA A 106 18.02 7.19 -12.11
N ALA A 107 18.60 6.46 -11.16
CA ALA A 107 20.01 6.62 -10.78
C ALA A 107 20.95 6.28 -11.94
N LEU A 108 20.63 5.26 -12.73
CA LEU A 108 21.39 4.93 -13.93
C LEU A 108 21.27 6.02 -14.99
N PHE A 109 20.05 6.51 -15.25
CA PHE A 109 19.79 7.59 -16.19
C PHE A 109 20.59 8.84 -15.86
N GLU A 110 20.54 9.31 -14.60
CA GLU A 110 21.29 10.50 -14.17
C GLU A 110 22.82 10.31 -14.31
N ARG A 111 23.34 9.09 -14.08
CA ARG A 111 24.77 8.79 -14.33
C ARG A 111 25.16 8.82 -15.80
N THR A 112 24.24 8.54 -16.70
CA THR A 112 24.51 8.41 -18.15
C THR A 112 23.97 9.58 -18.99
N LYS A 113 23.33 10.54 -18.35
CA LYS A 113 22.66 11.67 -18.99
C LYS A 113 23.64 12.45 -19.86
N GLY A 114 23.29 12.63 -21.14
CA GLY A 114 24.11 13.34 -22.12
C GLY A 114 25.30 12.58 -22.69
N MET A 115 25.53 11.32 -22.29
CA MET A 115 26.68 10.52 -22.74
C MET A 115 26.37 9.54 -23.89
N GLY A 116 25.10 9.40 -24.26
CA GLY A 116 24.62 8.52 -25.33
C GLY A 116 24.72 7.01 -25.01
N PRO A 117 24.10 6.13 -25.82
CA PRO A 117 23.92 4.70 -25.47
C PRO A 117 25.22 3.91 -25.26
N HIS A 118 26.29 4.27 -25.96
CA HIS A 118 27.58 3.58 -25.90
C HIS A 118 28.24 3.60 -24.51
N ILE A 119 27.87 4.56 -23.65
CA ILE A 119 28.39 4.66 -22.28
C ILE A 119 27.98 3.46 -21.43
N LEU A 120 26.78 2.90 -21.68
CA LEU A 120 26.27 1.74 -20.96
C LEU A 120 27.14 0.52 -21.23
N GLY A 121 27.61 0.33 -22.47
CA GLY A 121 28.55 -0.74 -22.81
C GLY A 121 29.90 -0.60 -22.09
N LYS A 122 30.42 0.63 -21.96
CA LYS A 122 31.65 0.90 -21.19
C LYS A 122 31.47 0.62 -19.69
N LEU A 123 30.35 1.07 -19.12
CA LEU A 123 30.01 0.81 -17.72
C LEU A 123 29.82 -0.68 -17.46
N ALA A 124 29.14 -1.39 -18.36
CA ALA A 124 28.95 -2.83 -18.29
C ALA A 124 30.29 -3.58 -18.31
N SER A 125 31.19 -3.18 -19.21
CA SER A 125 32.54 -3.77 -19.32
C SER A 125 33.35 -3.55 -18.03
N LYS A 126 33.23 -2.36 -17.42
CA LYS A 126 33.87 -2.06 -16.14
C LYS A 126 33.28 -2.88 -14.99
N ALA A 127 31.95 -2.98 -14.92
CA ALA A 127 31.24 -3.75 -13.90
C ALA A 127 31.60 -5.24 -13.97
N ARG A 128 31.72 -5.81 -15.18
CA ARG A 128 32.14 -7.21 -15.38
C ARG A 128 33.58 -7.46 -14.92
N LYS A 129 34.50 -6.53 -15.16
CA LYS A 129 35.90 -6.66 -14.70
C LYS A 129 35.99 -6.70 -13.18
N ASN A 130 35.27 -5.80 -12.51
CA ASN A 130 35.22 -5.73 -11.05
C ASN A 130 34.52 -6.94 -10.38
N LEU A 131 33.88 -7.82 -11.15
CA LEU A 131 33.21 -9.03 -10.66
C LEU A 131 34.14 -10.26 -10.67
N ILE A 132 35.29 -10.13 -11.32
CA ILE A 132 36.29 -11.20 -11.49
C ILE A 132 37.47 -11.01 -10.49
N ASP A 133 37.66 -9.79 -10.00
CA ASP A 133 38.58 -9.44 -8.90
C ASP A 133 37.91 -9.61 -7.53
#